data_AF-A0A5R2MZQ6-F1
#
_entry.id   AF-A0A5R2MZQ6-F1
#
_cell.length_a   1.000
_cell.length_b   1.000
_cell.length_c   1.000
_cell.angle_alpha   90.00
_cell.angle_beta   90.00
_cell.angle_gamma   90.00
#
_symmetry.space_group_name_H-M   'P 1'
#
loop_
_entity.id
_entity.type
_entity.pdbx_description
1 polymer ?
#
loop_
_entity_poly.entity_id
_entity_poly.type
_entity_poly.pdbx_seq_one_letter_code
_entity_poly.pdbx_strand_id
1 'polypeptide(L)'
;DVLAWNPAAAAVFGDYGLLEGDSRNIVHMVFTNPHHRRLLVDWEELARVVLASFRAESAKYVGDPDFDRLIALMMSSSPEFRDWWPRRDVARRLTGVKHVRHPKAGLMAFEHMSLSIDDGSDIDRKST
;
A
#
# COMPACT_ATOMS: atom_id res chain seq x y z
N ASP A 1 6.88 -2.96 -3.35
CA ASP A 1 7.73 -2.26 -2.35
C ASP A 1 7.83 -0.77 -2.64
N VAL A 2 8.37 0.03 -1.71
CA VAL A 2 8.80 1.41 -2.00
C VAL A 2 10.21 1.39 -2.57
N LEU A 3 10.33 1.66 -3.87
CA LEU A 3 11.61 1.58 -4.59
C LEU A 3 12.39 2.90 -4.60
N ALA A 4 11.69 4.03 -4.56
CA ALA A 4 12.28 5.36 -4.56
C ALA A 4 11.36 6.35 -3.86
N TRP A 5 11.95 7.41 -3.29
CA TRP A 5 11.24 8.51 -2.65
C TRP A 5 12.09 9.79 -2.72
N ASN A 6 11.43 10.93 -2.61
CA ASN A 6 12.11 12.22 -2.54
C ASN A 6 12.25 12.70 -1.08
N PRO A 7 13.09 13.73 -0.81
CA PRO A 7 13.28 14.24 0.55
C PRO A 7 11.99 14.77 1.20
N ALA A 8 11.07 15.32 0.41
CA ALA A 8 9.79 15.81 0.93
C ALA A 8 8.91 14.66 1.46
N ALA A 9 8.84 13.55 0.74
CA ALA A 9 8.13 12.35 1.19
C ALA A 9 8.77 11.78 2.46
N ALA A 10 10.10 11.72 2.55
CA ALA A 10 10.80 11.28 3.76
C ALA A 10 10.51 12.21 4.96
N ALA A 11 10.47 13.52 4.73
CA ALA A 11 10.18 14.50 5.77
C ALA A 11 8.74 14.37 6.32
N VAL A 12 7.77 13.96 5.48
CA VAL A 12 6.36 13.84 5.88
C VAL A 12 6.02 12.46 6.44
N PHE A 13 6.49 11.38 5.79
CA PHE A 13 6.07 10.00 6.06
C PHE A 13 7.13 9.16 6.80
N GLY A 14 8.34 9.70 6.98
CA GLY A 14 9.48 9.00 7.54
C GLY A 14 10.43 8.50 6.45
N ASP A 15 11.69 8.28 6.84
CA ASP A 15 12.73 7.84 5.91
C ASP A 15 12.61 6.35 5.59
N TYR A 16 12.14 6.03 4.38
CA TYR A 16 12.01 4.66 3.88
C TYR A 16 13.36 3.94 3.75
N GLY A 17 14.48 4.68 3.72
CA GLY A 17 15.83 4.12 3.64
C GLY A 17 16.22 3.35 4.90
N LEU A 18 15.58 3.67 6.03
CA LEU A 18 15.79 3.01 7.31
C LEU A 18 14.96 1.72 7.46
N LEU A 19 14.07 1.41 6.52
CA LEU A 19 13.23 0.22 6.53
C LEU A 19 13.86 -0.87 5.67
N GLU A 20 13.86 -2.11 6.13
CA GLU A 20 14.43 -3.25 5.39
C GLU A 20 13.38 -4.33 5.10
N GLY A 21 13.59 -5.08 4.03
CA GLY A 21 12.71 -6.18 3.61
C GLY A 21 11.24 -5.76 3.55
N ASP A 22 10.37 -6.58 4.16
CA ASP A 22 8.93 -6.33 4.20
C ASP A 22 8.55 -5.03 4.90
N SER A 23 9.40 -4.50 5.80
CA SER A 23 9.10 -3.23 6.45
C SER A 23 9.06 -2.05 5.45
N ARG A 24 9.72 -2.17 4.29
CA ARG A 24 9.67 -1.20 3.19
C ARG A 24 8.54 -1.50 2.18
N ASN A 25 7.75 -2.54 2.39
CA ASN A 25 6.56 -2.82 1.59
C ASN A 25 5.38 -1.94 2.05
N ILE A 26 4.66 -1.31 1.10
CA ILE A 26 3.53 -0.41 1.45
C ILE A 26 2.42 -1.14 2.20
N VAL A 27 2.09 -2.39 1.82
CA VAL A 27 1.04 -3.17 2.50
C VAL A 27 1.45 -3.44 3.94
N HIS A 28 2.66 -3.96 4.13
CA HIS A 28 3.19 -4.21 5.46
C HIS A 28 3.23 -2.92 6.30
N MET A 29 3.75 -1.83 5.74
CA MET A 29 3.90 -0.56 6.42
C MET A 29 2.56 0.04 6.86
N VAL A 30 1.55 0.04 5.99
CA VAL A 30 0.22 0.59 6.31
C VAL A 30 -0.44 -0.20 7.45
N PHE A 31 -0.32 -1.53 7.45
CA PHE A 31 -1.03 -2.37 8.42
C PHE A 31 -0.27 -2.57 9.74
N THR A 32 1.07 -2.56 9.73
CA THR A 32 1.88 -2.92 10.91
C THR A 32 2.62 -1.75 11.55
N ASN A 33 2.92 -0.66 10.82
CA ASN A 33 3.75 0.41 11.35
C ASN A 33 2.92 1.39 12.22
N PRO A 34 3.13 1.44 13.55
CA PRO A 34 2.34 2.31 14.43
C PRO A 34 2.54 3.81 14.15
N HIS A 35 3.68 4.19 13.56
CA HIS A 35 3.92 5.57 13.15
C HIS A 35 2.93 5.98 12.06
N HIS A 36 2.79 5.16 11.02
CA HIS A 36 1.87 5.43 9.91
C HIS A 36 0.41 5.47 10.36
N ARG A 37 0.03 4.57 11.29
CA ARG A 37 -1.33 4.55 11.86
C ARG A 37 -1.70 5.82 12.63
N ARG A 38 -0.71 6.49 13.27
CA ARG A 38 -0.93 7.78 13.96
C ARG A 38 -0.83 8.99 13.02
N LEU A 39 0.03 8.87 12.01
CA LEU A 39 0.32 9.93 11.06
C LEU A 39 -0.84 10.14 10.07
N LEU A 40 -1.47 9.05 9.62
CA LEU A 40 -2.55 9.08 8.63
C LEU A 40 -3.89 9.24 9.31
N VAL A 41 -4.58 10.36 9.08
CA VAL A 41 -5.88 10.64 9.71
C VAL A 41 -6.92 9.64 9.21
N ASP A 42 -7.00 9.46 7.89
CA ASP A 42 -7.95 8.56 7.23
C ASP A 42 -7.32 7.18 6.99
N TRP A 43 -6.57 6.68 7.98
CA TRP A 43 -5.78 5.44 7.87
C TRP A 43 -6.60 4.24 7.40
N GLU A 44 -7.80 4.04 7.95
CA GLU A 44 -8.63 2.89 7.62
C GLU A 44 -9.08 2.92 6.15
N GLU A 45 -9.41 4.10 5.62
CA GLU A 45 -9.76 4.26 4.22
C GLU A 45 -8.57 3.91 3.32
N LEU A 46 -7.38 4.46 3.62
CA LEU A 46 -6.15 4.12 2.91
C LEU A 46 -5.87 2.60 2.97
N ALA A 47 -5.97 2.00 4.15
CA ALA A 47 -5.69 0.58 4.36
C ALA A 47 -6.64 -0.31 3.54
N ARG A 48 -7.93 0.03 3.46
CA ARG A 48 -8.89 -0.68 2.61
C ARG A 48 -8.57 -0.55 1.12
N VAL A 49 -8.14 0.63 0.66
CA VAL A 49 -7.71 0.81 -0.74
C VAL A 49 -6.46 0.00 -1.05
N VAL A 50 -5.44 0.10 -0.21
CA VAL A 50 -4.19 -0.66 -0.34
C VAL A 50 -4.48 -2.17 -0.36
N LEU A 51 -5.37 -2.65 0.51
CA LEU A 51 -5.78 -4.05 0.55
C LEU A 51 -6.50 -4.49 -0.72
N ALA A 52 -7.42 -3.68 -1.25
CA ALA A 52 -8.13 -3.98 -2.47
C ALA A 52 -7.18 -4.06 -3.68
N SER A 53 -6.23 -3.12 -3.79
CA SER A 53 -5.19 -3.14 -4.83
C SER A 53 -4.28 -4.37 -4.70
N PHE A 54 -3.82 -4.67 -3.48
CA PHE A 54 -3.00 -5.86 -3.23
C PHE A 54 -3.73 -7.17 -3.59
N ARG A 55 -5.03 -7.24 -3.28
CA ARG A 55 -5.87 -8.38 -3.65
C ARG A 55 -6.05 -8.50 -5.16
N ALA A 56 -6.29 -7.40 -5.87
CA ALA A 56 -6.41 -7.41 -7.32
C ALA A 56 -5.12 -7.91 -7.98
N GLU A 57 -3.97 -7.50 -7.45
CA GLU A 57 -2.66 -7.90 -7.96
C GLU A 57 -2.34 -9.39 -7.67
N SER A 58 -2.87 -9.95 -6.57
CA SER A 58 -2.62 -11.35 -6.19
C SER A 58 -2.92 -12.38 -7.28
N ALA A 59 -3.85 -12.08 -8.19
CA ALA A 59 -4.19 -12.96 -9.31
C ALA A 59 -3.03 -13.17 -10.30
N LYS A 60 -2.10 -12.21 -10.41
CA LYS A 60 -0.92 -12.30 -11.29
C LYS A 60 0.23 -13.09 -10.66
N TYR A 61 0.21 -13.24 -9.34
CA TYR A 61 1.28 -13.87 -8.54
C TYR A 61 0.86 -15.22 -7.97
N VAL A 62 -0.11 -15.90 -8.60
CA VAL A 62 -0.56 -17.23 -8.16
C VAL A 62 0.60 -18.23 -8.25
N GLY A 63 0.94 -18.84 -7.12
CA GLY A 63 2.05 -19.80 -7.02
C GLY A 63 3.42 -19.16 -6.82
N ASP A 64 3.50 -17.84 -6.65
CA ASP A 64 4.72 -17.14 -6.25
C ASP A 64 4.95 -17.31 -4.73
N PRO A 65 6.02 -18.03 -4.32
CA PRO A 65 6.29 -18.28 -2.90
C PRO A 65 6.50 -17.00 -2.07
N ASP A 66 7.05 -15.95 -2.66
CA ASP A 66 7.31 -14.69 -1.93
C ASP A 66 6.01 -13.92 -1.68
N PHE A 67 5.07 -13.98 -2.63
CA PHE A 67 3.76 -13.37 -2.47
C PHE A 67 2.93 -14.10 -1.42
N ASP A 68 2.93 -15.44 -1.45
CA ASP A 68 2.26 -16.28 -0.45
C ASP A 68 2.84 -16.07 0.95
N ARG A 69 4.17 -15.96 1.06
CA ARG A 69 4.88 -15.64 2.30
C ARG A 69 4.44 -14.28 2.85
N LEU A 70 4.32 -13.27 2.00
CA LEU A 70 3.87 -11.94 2.42
C LEU A 70 2.41 -11.97 2.92
N ILE A 71 1.50 -12.68 2.24
CA ILE A 71 0.13 -12.85 2.75
C ILE A 71 0.14 -13.50 4.13
N ALA A 72 0.89 -14.58 4.32
CA ALA A 72 0.99 -15.28 5.60
C ALA A 72 1.54 -14.37 6.72
N LEU A 73 2.58 -13.59 6.41
CA LEU A 73 3.12 -12.58 7.32
C LEU A 73 2.04 -11.55 7.70
N MET A 74 1.29 -11.03 6.73
CA MET A 74 0.26 -10.03 6.99
C MET A 74 -0.91 -10.58 7.82
N MET A 75 -1.35 -11.81 7.53
CA MET A 75 -2.40 -12.49 8.31
C MET A 75 -2.01 -12.70 9.78
N SER A 76 -0.72 -12.94 10.06
CA SER A 76 -0.22 -13.07 11.44
C SER A 76 -0.02 -11.72 12.12
N SER A 77 0.43 -10.69 11.38
CA SER A 77 0.93 -9.43 11.95
C SER A 77 -0.13 -8.34 12.12
N SER A 78 -1.27 -8.41 11.42
CA SER A 78 -2.33 -7.40 11.52
C SER A 78 -3.71 -8.03 11.71
N PRO A 79 -4.41 -7.72 12.82
CA PRO A 79 -5.80 -8.13 13.01
C PRO A 79 -6.72 -7.60 11.91
N GLU A 80 -6.55 -6.34 11.49
CA GLU A 80 -7.39 -5.76 10.45
C GLU A 80 -7.15 -6.42 9.08
N PHE A 81 -5.90 -6.72 8.74
CA PHE A 81 -5.61 -7.47 7.53
C PHE A 81 -6.27 -8.85 7.57
N ARG A 82 -6.13 -9.57 8.69
CA ARG A 82 -6.75 -10.89 8.90
C ARG A 82 -8.27 -10.85 8.74
N ASP A 83 -8.90 -9.81 9.27
CA ASP A 83 -10.34 -9.67 9.25
C ASP A 83 -10.89 -9.21 7.90
N TRP A 84 -10.16 -8.34 7.19
CA TRP A 84 -10.64 -7.70 5.95
C TRP A 84 -10.22 -8.47 4.69
N TRP A 85 -9.08 -9.17 4.71
CA TRP A 85 -8.57 -9.92 3.56
C TRP A 85 -9.62 -10.89 2.98
N PRO A 86 -10.32 -11.72 3.78
CA PRO A 86 -11.29 -12.69 3.27
C PRO A 86 -12.57 -12.08 2.69
N ARG A 87 -12.93 -10.84 3.08
CA ARG A 87 -14.23 -10.23 2.77
C ARG A 87 -14.40 -9.86 1.29
N ARG A 88 -13.29 -9.81 0.52
CA ARG A 88 -13.27 -9.45 -0.90
C ARG A 88 -13.93 -8.11 -1.23
N ASP A 89 -14.03 -7.20 -0.26
CA ASP A 89 -14.59 -5.85 -0.45
C ASP A 89 -13.84 -5.10 -1.57
N VAL A 90 -14.60 -4.45 -2.45
CA VAL A 90 -14.06 -3.54 -3.47
C VAL A 90 -13.91 -2.16 -2.84
N ALA A 91 -12.69 -1.64 -2.81
CA ALA A 91 -12.45 -0.26 -2.38
C ALA A 91 -12.41 0.67 -3.60
N ARG A 92 -13.00 1.87 -3.44
CA ARG A 92 -12.83 2.95 -4.43
C ARG A 92 -11.38 3.40 -4.45
N ARG A 93 -10.89 3.83 -5.61
CA ARG A 93 -9.53 4.39 -5.73
C ARG A 93 -9.39 5.58 -4.77
N LEU A 94 -8.29 5.64 -4.03
CA LEU A 94 -7.99 6.78 -3.18
C LEU A 94 -7.52 7.94 -4.07
N THR A 95 -8.46 8.74 -4.55
CA THR A 95 -8.22 9.99 -5.25
C THR A 95 -8.78 11.13 -4.41
N GLY A 96 -8.02 12.22 -4.29
CA GLY A 96 -8.46 13.39 -3.52
C GLY A 96 -7.42 13.81 -2.49
N VAL A 97 -7.91 14.31 -1.36
CA VAL A 97 -7.07 14.90 -0.32
C VAL A 97 -6.73 13.86 0.75
N LYS A 98 -5.44 13.65 0.97
CA LYS A 98 -4.88 12.86 2.06
C LYS A 98 -4.56 13.76 3.25
N HIS A 99 -5.14 13.47 4.40
CA HIS A 99 -4.85 14.18 5.64
C HIS A 99 -3.75 13.48 6.45
N VAL A 100 -2.78 14.28 6.88
CA VAL A 100 -1.62 13.84 7.65
C VAL A 100 -1.53 14.66 8.94
N ARG A 101 -1.42 13.99 10.09
CA ARG A 101 -1.15 14.61 11.39
C ARG A 101 0.34 14.50 11.70
N HIS A 102 1.13 15.38 11.09
CA HIS A 102 2.58 15.39 11.25
C HIS A 102 2.97 15.83 12.68
N PRO A 103 3.82 15.09 13.41
CA PRO A 103 4.11 15.36 14.81
C PRO A 103 4.74 16.73 15.06
N LYS A 104 5.44 17.31 14.07
CA LYS A 104 6.07 18.63 14.19
C LYS A 104 5.33 19.74 13.45
N ALA A 105 4.61 19.41 12.38
CA ALA A 105 4.02 20.40 11.47
C ALA A 105 2.49 20.49 11.62
N GLY A 106 1.88 19.67 12.48
CA GLY A 106 0.45 19.66 12.69
C GLY A 106 -0.33 18.97 11.57
N LEU A 107 -1.56 19.41 11.36
CA LEU A 107 -2.44 18.86 10.32
C LEU A 107 -2.03 19.41 8.94
N MET A 108 -1.83 18.50 7.99
CA MET A 108 -1.46 18.79 6.61
C MET A 108 -2.45 18.09 5.67
N ALA A 109 -2.68 18.70 4.51
CA ALA A 109 -3.55 18.18 3.47
C ALA A 109 -2.77 18.10 2.16
N PHE A 110 -2.81 16.96 1.49
CA PHE A 110 -2.10 16.72 0.24
C PHE A 110 -3.04 16.16 -0.80
N GLU A 111 -3.06 16.74 -2.00
CA GLU A 111 -3.66 16.06 -3.14
C GLU A 111 -2.83 14.82 -3.49
N HIS A 112 -3.51 13.69 -3.67
CA HIS A 112 -2.88 12.41 -3.97
C HIS A 112 -3.43 11.83 -5.26
N MET A 113 -2.50 11.40 -6.11
CA MET A 113 -2.75 10.62 -7.31
C MET A 113 -1.79 9.43 -7.34
N SER A 114 -2.34 8.24 -7.59
CA SER A 114 -1.57 7.03 -7.89
C SER A 114 -1.58 6.83 -9.41
N LEU A 115 -0.42 6.53 -10.01
CA LEU A 115 -0.28 6.23 -11.43
C LEU A 115 0.34 4.85 -11.58
N SER A 116 -0.24 4.04 -12.46
CA SER A 116 0.32 2.75 -12.85
C SER A 116 0.83 2.86 -14.28
N ILE A 117 2.00 2.29 -14.53
CA ILE A 117 2.53 2.11 -15.89
C ILE A 117 2.11 0.71 -16.30
N ASP A 118 1.31 0.61 -17.34
CA ASP A 118 1.08 -0.64 -18.03
C ASP A 118 2.25 -0.84 -19.00
N ASP A 119 2.92 -1.99 -18.95
CA ASP A 119 4.12 -2.25 -19.74
C ASP A 119 3.82 -2.54 -21.22
N GLY A 120 2.54 -2.48 -21.61
CA GLY A 120 2.10 -2.58 -23.00
C GLY A 120 2.35 -3.96 -23.61
N SER A 121 2.54 -5.01 -22.81
CA SER A 121 2.73 -6.38 -23.30
C SER A 121 1.44 -7.09 -23.75
N ASP A 122 0.45 -6.32 -24.23
CA ASP A 122 -0.72 -6.82 -24.95
C ASP A 122 -0.79 -6.18 -26.35
N ILE A 123 0.18 -6.55 -27.20
CA ILE A 123 0.10 -6.31 -28.64
C ILE A 123 0.19 -7.67 -29.36
N ASP A 124 -0.99 -8.08 -29.84
CA ASP A 124 -1.27 -9.08 -30.89
C ASP A 124 -0.91 -10.56 -30.67
N ARG A 125 -1.89 -11.32 -30.16
CA ARG A 125 -2.19 -12.68 -30.65
C ARG A 125 -3.59 -12.75 -31.25
N LYS A 126 -3.79 -12.10 -32.40
CA LYS A 126 -4.77 -12.56 -33.40
C LYS A 126 -4.20 -12.46 -34.81
N SER A 127 -3.43 -13.50 -35.16
CA SER A 127 -3.26 -13.90 -36.56
C SER A 127 -3.90 -15.27 -36.72
N THR A 128 -5.04 -15.30 -37.43
CA THR A 128 -5.56 -16.31 -38.36
C THR A 128 -7.08 -16.32 -38.33
#